data_AF-A0A7V9UQZ7-F1
#
_entry.id   AF-A0A7V9UQZ7-F1
#
_cell.length_a   1.000
_cell.length_b   1.000
_cell.length_c   1.000
_cell.angle_alpha   90.00
_cell.angle_beta   90.00
_cell.angle_gamma   90.00
#
_symmetry.space_group_name_H-M   'P 1'
#
loop_
_entity.id
_entity.type
_entity.pdbx_description
1 polymer ?
#
loop_
_entity_poly.entity_id
_entity_poly.type
_entity_poly.pdbx_seq_one_letter_code
_entity_poly.pdbx_strand_id
1 'polypeptide(L)'
;MSVATPRNPATPTRSLPVATKKAEEPDAEWWVNPIKWIALVVFIAIPVCAHMEMIEGVAGRIVWTVVVAAIPLFIVLVGYHRWRRICPLAFFSQIPVRLKRPGIKKASPWLEANYYYVSFAIFFFSLWMRLIATNGDGHAIAAFFVMISFAALIFGAFYTGKTWCNYICPLSFIEKIYTEPHGLRETKNSQCTKCTACKKSCPDINEENGYWKEIESVPKRFVYFAFPGLVFGFYFYYYLQAGDWRY
;
A
#
# COMPACT_ATOMS: atom_id res chain seq x y z
N MET A 1 -69.81 -21.19 -26.52
CA MET A 1 -69.07 -20.15 -27.27
C MET A 1 -67.90 -19.69 -26.40
N SER A 2 -66.69 -20.14 -26.73
CA SER A 2 -65.48 -19.87 -25.94
C SER A 2 -64.77 -18.65 -26.54
N VAL A 3 -64.69 -17.56 -25.78
CA VAL A 3 -64.03 -16.33 -26.19
C VAL A 3 -62.54 -16.44 -25.86
N ALA A 4 -61.71 -16.58 -26.89
CA ALA A 4 -60.26 -16.57 -26.76
C ALA A 4 -59.76 -15.11 -26.63
N THR A 5 -59.13 -14.80 -25.50
CA THR A 5 -58.41 -13.54 -25.28
C THR A 5 -57.08 -13.52 -26.06
N PRO A 6 -56.72 -12.43 -26.76
CA PRO A 6 -55.45 -12.33 -27.49
C PRO A 6 -54.25 -12.17 -26.54
N ARG A 7 -53.14 -12.85 -26.85
CA ARG A 7 -51.86 -12.76 -26.14
C ARG A 7 -51.24 -11.37 -26.35
N ASN A 8 -50.83 -10.72 -25.26
CA ASN A 8 -50.03 -9.49 -25.29
C ASN A 8 -48.70 -9.73 -26.02
N PRO A 9 -48.25 -8.82 -26.90
CA PRO A 9 -46.91 -8.88 -27.48
C PRO A 9 -45.86 -8.58 -26.41
N ALA A 10 -44.84 -9.43 -26.33
CA ALA A 10 -43.72 -9.29 -25.40
C ALA A 10 -42.99 -7.95 -25.62
N THR A 11 -42.74 -7.24 -24.53
CA THR A 11 -41.91 -6.03 -24.50
C THR A 11 -40.50 -6.36 -24.99
N PRO A 12 -39.91 -5.60 -25.94
CA PRO A 12 -38.57 -5.88 -26.41
C PRO A 12 -37.57 -5.65 -25.26
N THR A 13 -36.79 -6.68 -24.94
CA THR A 13 -35.66 -6.60 -24.02
C THR A 13 -34.68 -5.55 -24.54
N ARG A 14 -34.56 -4.45 -23.81
CA ARG A 14 -33.56 -3.40 -24.06
C ARG A 14 -32.17 -4.03 -23.94
N SER A 15 -31.53 -4.30 -25.06
CA SER A 15 -30.14 -4.75 -25.10
C SER A 15 -29.28 -3.67 -24.44
N LEU A 16 -28.45 -4.08 -23.48
CA LEU A 16 -27.43 -3.21 -22.91
C LEU A 16 -26.51 -2.75 -24.06
N PRO A 17 -26.19 -1.45 -24.17
CA PRO A 17 -25.31 -0.97 -25.20
C PRO A 17 -23.97 -1.70 -25.08
N VAL A 18 -23.56 -2.36 -26.17
CA VAL A 18 -22.23 -2.97 -26.30
C VAL A 18 -21.23 -1.84 -26.13
N ALA A 19 -20.42 -1.90 -25.08
CA ALA A 19 -19.37 -0.92 -24.81
C ALA A 19 -18.46 -0.85 -26.03
N THR A 20 -18.57 0.24 -26.79
CA THR A 20 -17.63 0.58 -27.86
C THR A 20 -16.26 0.70 -27.22
N LYS A 21 -15.26 0.02 -27.79
CA LYS A 21 -13.86 0.16 -27.35
C LYS A 21 -13.50 1.64 -27.47
N LYS A 22 -13.42 2.32 -26.32
CA LYS A 22 -12.94 3.69 -26.20
C LYS A 22 -11.56 3.74 -26.86
N ALA A 23 -11.36 4.70 -27.77
CA ALA A 23 -10.06 4.93 -28.41
C ALA A 23 -8.97 5.01 -27.33
N GLU A 24 -7.83 4.39 -27.59
CA GLU A 24 -6.70 4.30 -26.67
C GLU A 24 -6.07 5.71 -26.55
N GLU A 25 -6.58 6.50 -25.60
CA GLU A 25 -6.01 7.81 -25.23
C GLU A 25 -4.52 7.64 -24.91
N PRO A 26 -3.64 8.58 -25.34
CA PRO A 26 -2.22 8.52 -25.02
C PRO A 26 -2.06 8.37 -23.50
N ASP A 27 -1.17 7.47 -23.07
CA ASP A 27 -1.05 7.12 -21.66
C ASP A 27 -0.56 8.33 -20.85
N ALA A 28 -1.52 9.08 -20.28
CA ALA A 28 -1.29 10.26 -19.44
C ALA A 28 -0.39 9.97 -18.22
N GLU A 29 -0.07 8.70 -17.97
CA GLU A 29 0.73 8.22 -16.86
C GLU A 29 2.04 7.53 -17.28
N TRP A 30 2.53 7.81 -18.50
CA TRP A 30 3.79 7.25 -19.02
C TRP A 30 5.00 7.44 -18.08
N TRP A 31 5.02 8.55 -17.32
CA TRP A 31 6.06 8.91 -16.36
C TRP A 31 6.07 8.03 -15.10
N VAL A 32 5.01 7.27 -14.82
CA VAL A 32 4.94 6.38 -13.64
C VAL A 32 5.94 5.22 -13.77
N ASN A 33 6.14 4.69 -14.97
CA ASN A 33 7.03 3.57 -15.19
C ASN A 33 8.52 3.90 -14.95
N PRO A 34 9.10 5.00 -15.47
CA PRO A 34 10.48 5.37 -15.14
C PRO A 34 10.66 5.66 -13.65
N ILE A 35 9.70 6.35 -13.00
CA ILE A 35 9.76 6.61 -11.56
C ILE A 35 9.75 5.31 -10.75
N LYS A 36 8.94 4.33 -11.14
CA LYS A 36 8.93 3.01 -10.51
C LYS A 36 10.31 2.34 -10.56
N TRP A 37 11.00 2.40 -11.70
CA TRP A 37 12.34 1.83 -11.83
C TRP A 37 13.37 2.60 -11.00
N ILE A 38 13.31 3.94 -10.99
CA ILE A 38 14.15 4.76 -10.12
C ILE A 38 13.92 4.40 -8.65
N ALA A 39 12.67 4.32 -8.21
CA ALA A 39 12.31 3.94 -6.85
C ALA A 39 12.83 2.54 -6.49
N LEU A 40 12.77 1.58 -7.41
CA LEU A 40 13.30 0.23 -7.21
C LEU A 40 14.84 0.24 -7.11
N VAL A 41 15.52 0.98 -7.98
CA VAL A 41 16.98 1.14 -7.95
C VAL A 41 17.42 1.77 -6.65
N VAL A 42 16.77 2.86 -6.21
CA VAL A 42 17.05 3.52 -4.93
C VAL A 42 16.83 2.54 -3.78
N PHE A 43 15.72 1.80 -3.79
CA PHE A 43 15.40 0.83 -2.74
C PHE A 43 16.42 -0.31 -2.63
N ILE A 44 16.97 -0.77 -3.77
CA ILE A 44 18.04 -1.79 -3.80
C ILE A 44 19.41 -1.17 -3.46
N ALA A 45 19.65 0.08 -3.85
CA ALA A 45 20.90 0.78 -3.56
C ALA A 45 21.08 1.06 -2.06
N ILE A 46 20.00 1.36 -1.32
CA ILE A 46 20.06 1.61 0.13
C ILE A 46 20.82 0.51 0.89
N PRO A 47 20.43 -0.78 0.85
CA PRO A 47 21.14 -1.83 1.58
C PRO A 47 22.57 -2.05 1.07
N VAL A 48 22.85 -1.83 -0.22
CA VAL A 48 24.18 -1.98 -0.82
C VAL A 48 25.12 -0.86 -0.35
N CYS A 49 24.67 0.39 -0.42
CA CYS A 49 25.42 1.55 0.04
C CYS A 49 25.59 1.56 1.57
N ALA A 50 24.64 1.00 2.32
CA ALA A 50 24.76 0.88 3.77
C ALA A 50 25.86 -0.10 4.22
N HIS A 51 26.37 -0.96 3.34
CA HIS A 51 27.55 -1.81 3.58
C HIS A 51 28.88 -1.12 3.21
N MET A 52 28.84 0.07 2.60
CA MET A 52 30.06 0.81 2.29
C MET A 52 30.52 1.55 3.54
N GLU A 53 31.77 1.31 3.97
CA GLU A 53 32.35 1.88 5.21
C GLU A 53 32.22 3.41 5.31
N MET A 54 32.17 4.12 4.17
CA MET A 54 32.00 5.59 4.16
C MET A 54 30.58 6.08 4.49
N ILE A 55 29.55 5.23 4.39
CA ILE A 55 28.13 5.64 4.48
C ILE A 55 27.43 4.99 5.69
N GLU A 56 28.03 3.98 6.31
CA GLU A 56 27.47 3.16 7.38
C GLU A 56 26.82 3.98 8.51
N GLY A 57 27.55 4.96 9.07
CA GLY A 57 27.07 5.77 10.21
C GLY A 57 25.98 6.79 9.87
N VAL A 58 25.70 7.03 8.58
CA VAL A 58 24.75 8.06 8.13
C VAL A 58 23.55 7.44 7.38
N ALA A 59 23.69 6.22 6.86
CA ALA A 59 22.67 5.53 6.08
C ALA A 59 21.32 5.47 6.82
N GLY A 60 21.33 4.99 8.06
CA GLY A 60 20.12 4.87 8.89
C GLY A 60 19.44 6.23 9.09
N ARG A 61 20.21 7.26 9.42
CA ARG A 61 19.70 8.63 9.59
C ARG A 61 19.04 9.13 8.32
N ILE A 62 19.70 9.09 7.16
CA ILE A 62 19.15 9.57 5.89
C ILE A 62 17.85 8.84 5.53
N VAL A 63 17.83 7.51 5.66
CA VAL A 63 16.64 6.71 5.35
C VAL A 63 15.47 7.15 6.23
N TRP A 64 15.69 7.29 7.53
CA TRP A 64 14.61 7.56 8.46
C TRP A 64 14.18 9.02 8.55
N THR A 65 15.09 9.98 8.39
CA THR A 65 14.80 11.42 8.52
C THR A 65 14.45 12.07 7.19
N VAL A 66 14.99 11.58 6.08
CA VAL A 66 14.72 12.14 4.74
C VAL A 66 13.76 11.26 3.98
N VAL A 67 14.12 9.99 3.74
CA VAL A 67 13.33 9.13 2.84
C VAL A 67 11.96 8.82 3.44
N VAL A 68 11.92 8.28 4.66
CA VAL A 68 10.67 7.88 5.32
C VAL A 68 9.78 9.10 5.63
N ALA A 69 10.36 10.23 6.03
CA ALA A 69 9.61 11.45 6.28
C ALA A 69 9.00 12.05 4.99
N ALA A 70 9.66 11.87 3.84
CA ALA A 70 9.15 12.33 2.55
C ALA A 70 8.05 11.43 1.96
N ILE A 71 7.91 10.17 2.42
CA ILE A 71 6.93 9.22 1.86
C ILE A 71 5.48 9.75 1.96
N PRO A 72 4.96 10.19 3.13
CA PRO A 72 3.59 10.70 3.22
C PRO A 72 3.31 11.86 2.25
N LEU A 73 4.25 12.82 2.16
CA LEU A 73 4.15 13.94 1.23
C LEU A 73 4.10 13.44 -0.22
N PHE A 74 4.96 12.49 -0.58
CA PHE A 74 4.98 11.90 -1.91
C PHE A 74 3.66 11.17 -2.24
N ILE A 75 3.11 10.40 -1.29
CA ILE A 75 1.83 9.69 -1.46
C ILE A 75 0.69 10.68 -1.75
N VAL A 76 0.60 11.77 -0.97
CA VAL A 76 -0.44 12.81 -1.15
C VAL A 76 -0.34 13.46 -2.52
N LEU A 77 0.87 13.82 -2.97
CA LEU A 77 1.08 14.52 -4.24
C LEU A 77 0.85 13.62 -5.46
N VAL A 78 1.33 12.38 -5.40
CA VAL A 78 1.28 11.43 -6.51
C VAL A 78 -0.10 10.76 -6.62
N GLY A 79 -0.76 10.56 -5.48
CA GLY A 79 -2.04 9.87 -5.36
C GLY A 79 -1.88 8.38 -5.08
N TYR A 80 -2.90 7.83 -4.41
CA TYR A 80 -2.94 6.47 -3.90
C TYR A 80 -2.65 5.39 -4.96
N HIS A 81 -3.37 5.40 -6.09
CA HIS A 81 -3.22 4.36 -7.11
C HIS A 81 -1.86 4.39 -7.83
N ARG A 82 -1.27 5.58 -7.98
CA ARG A 82 0.06 5.73 -8.59
C ARG A 82 1.15 5.28 -7.62
N TRP A 83 1.05 5.65 -6.35
CA TRP A 83 1.95 5.17 -5.30
C TRP A 83 2.02 3.63 -5.27
N ARG A 84 0.87 2.94 -5.25
CA ARG A 84 0.82 1.47 -5.26
C ARG A 84 1.40 0.81 -6.53
N ARG A 85 1.63 1.56 -7.61
CA ARG A 85 2.33 1.10 -8.83
C ARG A 85 3.83 1.38 -8.78
N ILE A 86 4.25 2.43 -8.07
CA ILE A 86 5.65 2.85 -7.89
C ILE A 86 6.34 2.09 -6.75
N CYS A 87 5.59 1.73 -5.71
CA CYS A 87 6.12 1.15 -4.47
C CYS A 87 7.01 -0.09 -4.71
N PRO A 88 8.28 -0.08 -4.26
CA PRO A 88 9.19 -1.22 -4.39
C PRO A 88 8.69 -2.48 -3.69
N LEU A 89 8.08 -2.37 -2.50
CA LEU A 89 7.53 -3.53 -1.78
C LEU A 89 6.37 -4.19 -2.55
N ALA A 90 5.55 -3.40 -3.24
CA ALA A 90 4.53 -3.92 -4.13
C ALA A 90 5.14 -4.63 -5.35
N PHE A 91 6.31 -4.20 -5.81
CA PHE A 91 7.07 -4.91 -6.83
C PHE A 91 7.48 -6.29 -6.33
N PHE A 92 8.14 -6.38 -5.17
CA PHE A 92 8.60 -7.64 -4.57
C PHE A 92 7.46 -8.63 -4.32
N SER A 93 6.33 -8.17 -3.76
CA SER A 93 5.17 -9.03 -3.51
C SER A 93 4.50 -9.53 -4.80
N GLN A 94 4.73 -8.88 -5.94
CA GLN A 94 4.15 -9.28 -7.23
C GLN A 94 5.13 -10.08 -8.10
N ILE A 95 6.37 -10.31 -7.66
CA ILE A 95 7.33 -11.17 -8.38
C ILE A 95 6.72 -12.55 -8.70
N PRO A 96 6.06 -13.26 -7.75
CA PRO A 96 5.50 -14.59 -8.03
C PRO A 96 4.43 -14.56 -9.12
N VAL A 97 3.60 -13.50 -9.15
CA VAL A 97 2.59 -13.28 -10.19
C VAL A 97 3.25 -13.06 -11.56
N ARG A 98 4.34 -12.27 -11.62
CA ARG A 98 5.10 -12.04 -12.86
C ARG A 98 5.79 -13.30 -13.36
N LEU A 99 6.25 -14.15 -12.45
CA LEU A 99 6.80 -15.48 -12.75
C LEU A 99 5.73 -16.52 -13.10
N LYS A 100 4.47 -16.11 -13.27
CA LYS A 100 3.31 -16.98 -13.56
C LYS A 100 3.06 -18.06 -12.49
N ARG A 101 3.53 -17.83 -11.26
CA ARG A 101 3.32 -18.68 -10.07
C ARG A 101 2.67 -17.85 -8.95
N PRO A 102 1.43 -17.36 -9.14
CA PRO A 102 0.76 -16.56 -8.14
C PRO A 102 0.38 -17.41 -6.91
N GLY A 103 0.39 -16.80 -5.74
CA GLY A 103 -0.20 -17.40 -4.55
C GLY A 103 -1.70 -17.65 -4.71
N ILE A 104 -2.17 -18.72 -4.08
CA ILE A 104 -3.56 -19.20 -4.17
C ILE A 104 -4.38 -18.89 -2.92
N LYS A 105 -3.72 -18.65 -1.78
CA LYS A 105 -4.42 -18.45 -0.50
C LYS A 105 -5.08 -17.08 -0.45
N LYS A 106 -6.33 -17.03 -0.01
CA LYS A 106 -7.00 -15.78 0.37
C LYS A 106 -6.66 -15.41 1.81
N ALA A 107 -6.81 -14.14 2.16
CA ALA A 107 -6.68 -13.70 3.54
C ALA A 107 -7.70 -14.44 4.42
N SER A 108 -7.32 -14.79 5.64
CA SER A 108 -8.25 -15.40 6.59
C SER A 108 -9.31 -14.38 7.03
N PRO A 109 -10.51 -14.81 7.44
CA PRO A 109 -11.54 -13.88 7.94
C PRO A 109 -11.06 -13.03 9.12
N TRP A 110 -10.21 -13.60 9.98
CA TRP A 110 -9.59 -12.86 11.09
C TRP A 110 -8.68 -11.74 10.59
N LEU A 111 -7.83 -12.03 9.60
CA LEU A 111 -6.95 -11.03 9.02
C LEU A 111 -7.77 -9.94 8.32
N GLU A 112 -8.81 -10.30 7.57
CA GLU A 112 -9.69 -9.31 6.94
C GLU A 112 -10.35 -8.37 7.96
N ALA A 113 -10.76 -8.88 9.12
CA ALA A 113 -11.38 -8.09 10.16
C ALA A 113 -10.38 -7.21 10.93
N ASN A 114 -9.14 -7.69 11.16
CA ASN A 114 -8.19 -7.07 12.10
C ASN A 114 -6.94 -6.45 11.45
N TYR A 115 -6.88 -6.36 10.13
CA TYR A 115 -5.64 -5.96 9.46
C TYR A 115 -5.13 -4.56 9.82
N TYR A 116 -6.00 -3.61 10.17
CA TYR A 116 -5.55 -2.30 10.65
C TYR A 116 -4.66 -2.46 11.89
N TYR A 117 -5.02 -3.33 12.84
CA TYR A 117 -4.17 -3.63 13.99
C TYR A 117 -2.87 -4.31 13.59
N VAL A 118 -2.90 -5.23 12.63
CA VAL A 118 -1.71 -5.93 12.15
C VAL A 118 -0.73 -4.95 11.51
N SER A 119 -1.19 -4.15 10.55
CA SER A 119 -0.36 -3.12 9.91
C SER A 119 0.15 -2.09 10.90
N PHE A 120 -0.69 -1.65 11.86
CA PHE A 120 -0.29 -0.71 12.90
C PHE A 120 0.76 -1.31 13.85
N ALA A 121 0.61 -2.57 14.26
CA ALA A 121 1.58 -3.27 15.12
C ALA A 121 2.93 -3.44 14.42
N ILE A 122 2.94 -3.80 13.13
CA ILE A 122 4.17 -3.90 12.34
C ILE A 122 4.83 -2.53 12.20
N PHE A 123 4.03 -1.47 11.97
CA PHE A 123 4.56 -0.10 11.91
C PHE A 123 5.13 0.35 13.26
N PHE A 124 4.42 0.10 14.36
CA PHE A 124 4.88 0.39 15.72
C PHE A 124 6.21 -0.33 16.01
N PHE A 125 6.29 -1.62 15.72
CA PHE A 125 7.53 -2.39 15.90
C PHE A 125 8.65 -1.88 15.00
N SER A 126 8.34 -1.42 13.79
CA SER A 126 9.30 -0.80 12.89
C SER A 126 9.85 0.52 13.46
N LEU A 127 9.02 1.35 14.08
CA LEU A 127 9.47 2.56 14.79
C LEU A 127 10.31 2.21 16.02
N TRP A 128 9.92 1.19 16.78
CA TRP A 128 10.73 0.71 17.90
C TRP A 128 12.12 0.22 17.46
N MET A 129 12.17 -0.54 16.36
CA MET A 129 13.42 -1.01 15.75
C MET A 129 14.29 0.15 15.20
N ARG A 130 13.67 1.27 14.83
CA ARG A 130 14.38 2.52 14.51
C ARG A 130 15.13 3.07 15.72
N LEU A 131 14.53 3.09 16.91
CA LEU A 131 15.22 3.61 18.09
C LEU A 131 16.43 2.74 18.47
N ILE A 132 16.28 1.41 18.41
CA ILE A 132 17.27 0.49 18.99
C ILE A 132 18.40 0.15 18.01
N ALA A 133 18.08 -0.11 16.74
CA ALA A 133 19.05 -0.74 15.84
C ALA A 133 19.28 0.06 14.55
N THR A 134 18.22 0.42 13.83
CA THR A 134 18.36 0.83 12.41
C THR A 134 18.72 2.30 12.18
N ASN A 135 18.85 3.11 13.23
CA ASN A 135 19.22 4.53 13.11
C ASN A 135 20.74 4.75 13.17
N GLY A 136 21.47 3.96 13.97
CA GLY A 136 22.91 4.10 14.15
C GLY A 136 23.78 3.13 13.34
N ASP A 137 23.20 2.03 12.84
CA ASP A 137 23.93 0.93 12.22
C ASP A 137 23.46 0.69 10.76
N GLY A 138 24.41 0.78 9.83
CA GLY A 138 24.21 0.54 8.39
C GLY A 138 23.84 -0.90 8.06
N HIS A 139 24.41 -1.87 8.77
CA HIS A 139 24.08 -3.29 8.58
C HIS A 139 22.68 -3.59 9.09
N ALA A 140 22.27 -3.02 10.23
CA ALA A 140 20.92 -3.18 10.76
C ALA A 140 19.85 -2.66 9.79
N ILE A 141 20.05 -1.48 9.17
CA ILE A 141 19.10 -0.95 8.18
C ILE A 141 19.09 -1.79 6.90
N ALA A 142 20.25 -2.27 6.44
CA ALA A 142 20.31 -3.16 5.28
C ALA A 142 19.58 -4.48 5.53
N ALA A 143 19.81 -5.11 6.68
CA ALA A 143 19.11 -6.31 7.12
C ALA A 143 17.60 -6.07 7.19
N PHE A 144 17.16 -4.93 7.73
CA PHE A 144 15.74 -4.57 7.79
C PHE A 144 15.10 -4.51 6.38
N PHE A 145 15.73 -3.84 5.42
CA PHE A 145 15.25 -3.74 4.04
C PHE A 145 15.19 -5.10 3.33
N VAL A 146 16.21 -5.94 3.52
CA VAL A 146 16.22 -7.29 2.97
C VAL A 146 15.08 -8.11 3.59
N MET A 147 14.96 -8.11 4.92
CA MET A 147 13.94 -8.87 5.64
C MET A 147 12.51 -8.50 5.22
N ILE A 148 12.19 -7.20 5.13
CA ILE A 148 10.85 -6.77 4.72
C ILE A 148 10.56 -7.09 3.25
N SER A 149 11.58 -7.07 2.38
CA SER A 149 11.45 -7.44 0.97
C SER A 149 11.22 -8.95 0.79
N PHE A 150 11.97 -9.76 1.53
CA PHE A 150 11.76 -11.21 1.59
C PHE A 150 10.38 -11.56 2.15
N ALA A 151 9.94 -10.88 3.21
CA ALA A 151 8.59 -11.04 3.74
C ALA A 151 7.53 -10.71 2.67
N ALA A 152 7.67 -9.58 1.97
CA ALA A 152 6.75 -9.21 0.89
C ALA A 152 6.70 -10.27 -0.22
N LEU A 153 7.86 -10.80 -0.62
CA LEU A 153 7.98 -11.87 -1.61
C LEU A 153 7.29 -13.16 -1.14
N ILE A 154 7.57 -13.60 0.10
CA ILE A 154 6.97 -14.80 0.71
C ILE A 154 5.45 -14.66 0.73
N PHE A 155 4.93 -13.53 1.22
CA PHE A 155 3.49 -13.29 1.23
C PHE A 155 2.89 -13.29 -0.18
N GLY A 156 3.57 -12.72 -1.17
CA GLY A 156 3.16 -12.79 -2.57
C GLY A 156 3.16 -14.20 -3.18
N ALA A 157 4.01 -15.09 -2.67
CA ALA A 157 4.12 -16.47 -3.14
C ALA A 157 3.01 -17.36 -2.56
N PHE A 158 2.57 -17.09 -1.32
CA PHE A 158 1.50 -17.85 -0.67
C PHE A 158 0.11 -17.28 -0.93
N TYR A 159 -0.05 -15.96 -0.88
CA TYR A 159 -1.34 -15.28 -0.95
C TYR A 159 -1.61 -14.66 -2.31
N THR A 160 -2.89 -14.58 -2.67
CA THR A 160 -3.30 -14.09 -3.98
C THR A 160 -3.35 -12.56 -4.08
N GLY A 161 -3.23 -12.03 -5.29
CA GLY A 161 -3.41 -10.60 -5.59
C GLY A 161 -2.43 -9.71 -4.83
N LYS A 162 -2.93 -8.59 -4.29
CA LYS A 162 -2.14 -7.64 -3.48
C LYS A 162 -2.42 -7.79 -1.98
N THR A 163 -2.42 -9.02 -1.47
CA THR A 163 -2.70 -9.29 -0.05
C THR A 163 -1.67 -8.60 0.86
N TRP A 164 -0.38 -8.61 0.51
CA TRP A 164 0.66 -7.91 1.26
C TRP A 164 0.34 -6.41 1.44
N CYS A 165 0.12 -5.69 0.34
CA CYS A 165 -0.17 -4.26 0.36
C CYS A 165 -1.46 -3.92 1.12
N ASN A 166 -2.45 -4.81 1.11
CA ASN A 166 -3.77 -4.56 1.69
C ASN A 166 -3.91 -4.94 3.16
N TYR A 167 -3.11 -5.89 3.68
CA TYR A 167 -3.32 -6.43 5.03
C TYR A 167 -2.09 -6.44 5.93
N ILE A 168 -0.88 -6.45 5.37
CA ILE A 168 0.36 -6.69 6.15
C ILE A 168 1.30 -5.50 6.07
N CYS A 169 1.35 -4.81 4.93
CA CYS A 169 2.24 -3.68 4.72
C CYS A 169 2.05 -2.62 5.82
N PRO A 170 3.11 -2.17 6.51
CA PRO A 170 2.99 -1.16 7.56
C PRO A 170 2.52 0.19 7.01
N LEU A 171 2.76 0.45 5.72
CA LEU A 171 2.30 1.67 5.06
C LEU A 171 0.82 1.62 4.64
N SER A 172 0.14 0.47 4.76
CA SER A 172 -1.23 0.27 4.22
C SER A 172 -2.27 1.20 4.84
N PHE A 173 -2.19 1.44 6.16
CA PHE A 173 -3.11 2.38 6.81
C PHE A 173 -2.65 3.83 6.63
N ILE A 174 -1.34 4.07 6.50
CA ILE A 174 -0.76 5.40 6.31
C ILE A 174 -1.20 5.98 4.97
N GLU A 175 -1.06 5.22 3.90
CA GLU A 175 -1.50 5.65 2.56
C GLU A 175 -2.97 6.08 2.62
N LYS A 176 -3.83 5.29 3.28
CA LYS A 176 -5.25 5.57 3.45
C LYS A 176 -5.56 6.80 4.30
N ILE A 177 -4.88 6.99 5.43
CA ILE A 177 -5.09 8.16 6.31
C ILE A 177 -4.86 9.47 5.52
N TYR A 178 -3.92 9.46 4.59
CA TYR A 178 -3.54 10.65 3.83
C TYR A 178 -4.28 10.84 2.50
N THR A 179 -4.92 9.79 1.95
CA THR A 179 -5.58 9.86 0.64
C THR A 179 -7.08 9.57 0.65
N GLU A 180 -7.62 8.93 1.69
CA GLU A 180 -9.06 8.72 1.81
C GLU A 180 -9.77 10.01 2.27
N PRO A 181 -11.05 10.25 1.85
CA PRO A 181 -11.88 9.43 0.98
C PRO A 181 -11.57 9.59 -0.52
N HIS A 182 -10.92 10.70 -0.90
CA HIS A 182 -10.52 11.02 -2.26
C HIS A 182 -9.17 11.74 -2.21
N GLY A 183 -8.20 11.22 -2.96
CA GLY A 183 -6.90 11.88 -3.09
C GLY A 183 -7.01 13.23 -3.82
N LEU A 184 -5.95 14.04 -3.76
CA LEU A 184 -5.90 15.36 -4.41
C LEU A 184 -6.12 15.31 -5.92
N ARG A 185 -5.90 14.16 -6.56
CA ARG A 185 -5.99 13.96 -8.01
C ARG A 185 -6.67 12.63 -8.30
N GLU A 186 -7.62 12.63 -9.23
CA GLU A 186 -8.11 11.38 -9.80
C GLU A 186 -6.98 10.70 -10.58
N THR A 187 -6.83 9.40 -10.35
CA THR A 187 -5.76 8.60 -10.96
C THR A 187 -6.34 7.31 -11.50
N LYS A 188 -5.74 6.76 -12.57
CA LYS A 188 -6.18 5.43 -13.06
C LYS A 188 -6.00 4.41 -11.94
N ASN A 189 -6.98 3.53 -11.80
CA ASN A 189 -7.00 2.53 -10.75
C ASN A 189 -5.73 1.64 -10.79
N SER A 190 -5.37 1.09 -9.64
CA SER A 190 -4.16 0.28 -9.46
C SER A 190 -4.45 -1.22 -9.48
N GLN A 191 -5.57 -1.63 -10.08
CA GLN A 191 -6.02 -3.03 -10.02
C GLN A 191 -5.03 -4.01 -10.65
N CYS A 192 -5.07 -5.26 -10.21
CA CYS A 192 -4.32 -6.34 -10.84
C CYS A 192 -4.82 -6.60 -12.27
N THR A 193 -3.94 -7.08 -13.15
CA THR A 193 -4.33 -7.48 -14.53
C THR A 193 -5.47 -8.50 -14.55
N LYS A 194 -5.49 -9.42 -13.59
CA LYS A 194 -6.61 -10.33 -13.34
C LYS A 194 -7.03 -10.18 -11.88
N CYS A 195 -8.30 -9.87 -11.64
CA CYS A 195 -8.83 -9.77 -10.29
C CYS A 195 -8.94 -11.17 -9.66
N THR A 196 -8.33 -11.34 -8.48
CA THR A 196 -8.37 -12.61 -7.72
C THR A 196 -9.23 -12.53 -6.47
N ALA A 197 -10.00 -11.44 -6.31
CA ALA A 197 -10.81 -11.16 -5.13
C ALA A 197 -10.02 -11.34 -3.81
N CYS A 198 -8.81 -10.77 -3.76
CA CYS A 198 -7.93 -10.83 -2.57
C CYS A 198 -8.48 -10.03 -1.37
N LYS A 199 -9.36 -9.06 -1.62
CA LYS A 199 -10.04 -8.24 -0.63
C LYS A 199 -11.46 -7.91 -1.09
N LYS A 200 -12.43 -7.98 -0.18
CA LYS A 200 -13.87 -7.76 -0.46
C LYS A 200 -14.15 -6.38 -1.05
N SER A 201 -13.69 -5.33 -0.37
CA SER A 201 -13.73 -3.94 -0.87
C SER A 201 -12.30 -3.50 -1.17
N CYS A 202 -11.81 -3.85 -2.36
CA CYS A 202 -10.43 -3.59 -2.74
C CYS A 202 -10.23 -2.10 -3.07
N PRO A 203 -9.43 -1.36 -2.28
CA PRO A 203 -9.18 0.06 -2.55
C PRO A 203 -8.37 0.28 -3.84
N ASP A 204 -7.68 -0.74 -4.39
CA ASP A 204 -7.02 -0.61 -5.69
C ASP A 204 -7.99 -0.44 -6.87
N ILE A 205 -9.25 -0.87 -6.73
CA ILE A 205 -10.29 -0.75 -7.77
C ILE A 205 -10.99 0.60 -7.65
N ASN A 206 -11.45 0.90 -6.43
CA ASN A 206 -12.10 2.15 -6.08
C ASN A 206 -11.84 2.41 -4.59
N GLU A 207 -11.01 3.42 -4.33
CA GLU A 207 -10.59 3.81 -2.99
C GLU A 207 -11.77 4.33 -2.15
N GLU A 208 -12.58 5.22 -2.73
CA GLU A 208 -13.70 5.87 -2.05
C GLU A 208 -14.76 4.85 -1.59
N ASN A 209 -15.14 3.92 -2.47
CA ASN A 209 -16.06 2.85 -2.10
C ASN A 209 -15.47 1.97 -0.99
N GLY A 210 -14.14 1.75 -1.01
CA GLY A 210 -13.43 1.09 0.07
C GLY A 210 -13.54 1.86 1.39
N TYR A 211 -13.34 3.18 1.36
CA TYR A 211 -13.47 4.06 2.52
C TYR A 211 -14.87 3.96 3.15
N TRP A 212 -15.93 4.15 2.35
CA TRP A 212 -17.31 4.13 2.84
C TRP A 212 -17.73 2.77 3.41
N LYS A 213 -17.23 1.67 2.84
CA LYS A 213 -17.50 0.32 3.38
C LYS A 213 -16.75 0.02 4.68
N GLU A 214 -15.67 0.74 4.97
CA GLU A 214 -14.84 0.51 6.16
C GLU A 214 -14.98 1.62 7.22
N ILE A 215 -15.79 2.66 7.00
CA ILE A 215 -15.90 3.85 7.88
C ILE A 215 -16.36 3.52 9.30
N GLU A 216 -17.20 2.49 9.46
CA GLU A 216 -17.69 2.03 10.76
C GLU A 216 -16.80 0.98 11.41
N SER A 217 -15.72 0.55 10.74
CA SER A 217 -14.86 -0.49 11.30
C SER A 217 -14.09 0.03 12.52
N VAL A 218 -14.26 -0.66 13.65
CA VAL A 218 -13.58 -0.35 14.91
C VAL A 218 -12.06 -0.34 14.76
N PRO A 219 -11.42 -1.31 14.05
CA PRO A 219 -9.97 -1.31 13.87
C PRO A 219 -9.45 -0.10 13.09
N LYS A 220 -10.19 0.36 12.08
CA LYS A 220 -9.84 1.58 11.34
C LYS A 220 -9.87 2.79 12.25
N ARG A 221 -10.99 3.00 12.95
CA ARG A 221 -11.17 4.14 13.86
C ARG A 221 -10.08 4.18 14.92
N PHE A 222 -9.79 3.03 15.55
CA PHE A 222 -8.73 2.92 16.55
C PHE A 222 -7.38 3.40 15.98
N VAL A 223 -6.96 2.84 14.84
CA VAL A 223 -5.65 3.17 14.25
C VAL A 223 -5.58 4.63 13.80
N TYR A 224 -6.68 5.17 13.27
CA TYR A 224 -6.74 6.56 12.83
C TYR A 224 -6.56 7.54 14.00
N PHE A 225 -7.14 7.25 15.16
CA PHE A 225 -6.95 8.05 16.36
C PHE A 225 -5.62 7.76 17.08
N ALA A 226 -5.14 6.52 17.04
CA ALA A 226 -3.88 6.14 17.69
C ALA A 226 -2.65 6.69 16.94
N PHE A 227 -2.72 6.83 15.62
CA PHE A 227 -1.56 7.22 14.80
C PHE A 227 -0.97 8.59 15.16
N PRO A 228 -1.75 9.69 15.26
CA PRO A 228 -1.19 10.98 15.69
C PRO A 228 -0.54 10.92 17.07
N GLY A 229 -1.13 10.19 18.01
CA GLY A 229 -0.57 9.99 19.35
C GLY A 229 0.74 9.22 19.33
N LEU A 230 0.84 8.18 18.49
CA LEU A 230 2.08 7.43 18.29
C LEU A 230 3.18 8.31 17.69
N VAL A 231 2.86 9.11 16.67
CA VAL A 231 3.81 10.04 16.04
C VAL A 231 4.28 11.08 17.06
N PHE A 232 3.37 11.68 17.82
CA PHE A 232 3.72 12.62 18.88
C PHE A 232 4.63 11.97 19.93
N GLY A 233 4.25 10.79 20.45
CA GLY A 233 5.05 10.08 21.46
C GLY A 233 6.44 9.70 20.97
N PHE A 234 6.57 9.32 19.70
CA PHE A 234 7.86 9.01 19.08
C PHE A 234 8.81 10.20 19.06
N TYR A 235 8.33 11.39 18.67
CA TYR A 235 9.17 12.60 18.66
C TYR A 235 9.37 13.19 20.06
N PHE A 236 8.35 13.12 20.90
CA PHE A 236 8.42 13.57 22.30
C PHE A 236 9.45 12.76 23.10
N TYR A 237 9.64 11.48 22.78
CA TYR A 237 10.71 10.67 23.36
C TYR A 237 12.09 11.30 23.18
N TYR A 238 12.41 11.82 21.99
CA TYR A 238 13.71 12.46 21.75
C TYR A 238 13.88 13.74 22.58
N TYR A 239 12.82 14.52 22.74
CA TYR A 239 12.80 15.68 23.63
C TYR A 239 13.04 15.28 25.09
N LEU A 240 12.34 14.26 25.59
CA LEU A 240 12.53 13.76 26.95
C LEU A 240 13.94 13.21 27.18
N GLN A 241 14.54 12.58 26.16
CA GLN A 241 15.89 12.04 26.24
C GLN A 241 16.97 13.13 26.22
N ALA A 242 16.83 14.14 25.36
CA ALA A 242 17.82 15.21 25.20
C ALA A 242 17.68 16.34 26.25
N GLY A 243 16.48 16.53 26.82
CA GLY A 243 16.17 17.65 27.71
C GLY A 243 15.98 18.99 27.00
N ASP A 244 16.19 19.03 25.68
CA ASP A 244 15.95 20.17 24.81
C ASP A 244 15.50 19.71 23.41
N TRP A 245 15.21 20.66 22.53
CA TRP A 245 14.81 20.41 21.14
C TRP A 245 16.00 20.48 20.15
N ARG A 246 17.24 20.40 20.64
CA ARG A 246 18.46 20.58 19.82
C ARG A 246 19.07 19.26 19.33
N TYR A 247 18.32 18.15 19.42
CA TYR A 247 18.75 16.81 19.04
C TYR A 247 18.80 16.56 17.53
#